data_AF-A0A967JZ32-F1
#
_entry.id   AF-A0A967JZ32-F1
#
_cell.length_a   1.000
_cell.length_b   1.000
_cell.length_c   1.000
_cell.angle_alpha   90.00
_cell.angle_beta   90.00
_cell.angle_gamma   90.00
#
_symmetry.space_group_name_H-M   'P 1'
#
loop_
_entity.id
_entity.type
_entity.pdbx_description
1 polymer ?
#
loop_
_entity_poly.entity_id
_entity_poly.type
_entity_poly.pdbx_seq_one_letter_code
_entity_poly.pdbx_strand_id
1 'polypeptide(L)'
;MCCGAPVDCEAGRRLGCRTFCCRLLVRLDPDEREPSAETGTTVKGFVDKTADGICLHFDPETSLCRIWERRPRVCREYDCNGDFLLQVVLREGFTSIAALAKAAARAYIPRETFIRVPHRSDT
;
A
#
# COMPACT_ATOMS: atom_id res chain seq x y z
N MET A 1 20.59 -11.53 6.21
CA MET A 1 19.95 -10.75 5.14
C MET A 1 18.52 -11.26 4.94
N CYS A 2 17.52 -10.62 5.54
CA CYS A 2 16.11 -10.99 5.38
C CYS A 2 15.56 -10.37 4.08
N CYS A 3 15.96 -10.91 2.94
CA CYS A 3 15.26 -10.63 1.69
C CYS A 3 14.08 -11.61 1.63
N GLY A 4 13.00 -11.27 2.33
CA GLY A 4 11.78 -12.09 2.35
C GLY A 4 11.15 -12.14 0.97
N ALA A 5 10.61 -13.29 0.58
CA ALA A 5 9.90 -13.44 -0.67
C ALA A 5 8.75 -12.42 -0.77
N PRO A 6 8.29 -12.07 -1.99
CA PRO A 6 7.21 -11.12 -2.16
C PRO A 6 5.95 -11.56 -1.40
N VAL A 7 5.31 -10.62 -0.70
CA VAL A 7 4.05 -10.85 0.02
C VAL A 7 2.98 -11.40 -0.93
N ASP A 8 2.24 -12.43 -0.47
CA ASP A 8 1.05 -12.91 -1.17
C ASP A 8 -0.11 -11.92 -0.98
N CYS A 9 -0.22 -11.01 -1.93
CA CYS A 9 -1.27 -10.00 -1.94
C CYS A 9 -2.67 -10.60 -2.07
N GLU A 10 -2.83 -11.81 -2.61
CA GLU A 10 -4.13 -12.48 -2.70
C GLU A 10 -4.58 -13.00 -1.34
N ALA A 11 -3.70 -13.66 -0.60
CA ALA A 11 -3.94 -14.01 0.79
C ALA A 11 -4.23 -12.76 1.64
N GLY A 12 -3.47 -11.68 1.45
CA GLY A 12 -3.73 -10.41 2.13
C GLY A 12 -5.13 -9.84 1.86
N ARG A 13 -5.61 -9.94 0.61
CA ARG A 13 -6.98 -9.52 0.26
C ARG A 13 -8.03 -10.39 0.93
N ARG A 14 -7.84 -11.72 0.97
CA ARG A 14 -8.73 -12.64 1.70
C ARG A 14 -8.80 -12.33 3.21
N LEU A 15 -7.69 -11.88 3.80
CA LEU A 15 -7.65 -11.43 5.20
C LEU A 15 -8.34 -10.08 5.43
N GLY A 16 -8.70 -9.34 4.36
CA GLY A 16 -9.38 -8.05 4.48
C GLY A 16 -8.46 -6.84 4.43
N CYS A 17 -7.24 -6.95 3.88
CA CYS A 17 -6.36 -5.78 3.73
C CYS A 17 -6.95 -4.68 2.82
N ARG A 18 -7.97 -5.03 2.00
CA ARG A 18 -8.71 -4.12 1.10
C ARG A 18 -7.80 -3.22 0.25
N THR A 19 -6.66 -3.73 -0.20
CA THR A 19 -5.67 -2.94 -0.97
C THR A 19 -5.33 -1.60 -0.30
N PHE A 20 -5.19 -1.57 1.04
CA PHE A 20 -4.94 -0.32 1.77
C PHE A 20 -3.64 0.37 1.32
N CYS A 21 -2.63 -0.39 0.87
CA CYS A 21 -1.40 0.14 0.28
C CYS A 21 -1.67 1.09 -0.91
N CYS A 22 -2.73 0.83 -1.69
CA CYS A 22 -3.16 1.73 -2.77
C CYS A 22 -3.76 3.04 -2.27
N ARG A 23 -4.08 3.19 -0.98
CA ARG A 23 -4.52 4.46 -0.38
C ARG A 23 -3.39 5.22 0.34
N LEU A 24 -2.22 4.60 0.54
CA LEU A 24 -1.08 5.27 1.17
C LEU A 24 -0.50 6.36 0.26
N LEU A 25 0.12 7.37 0.86
CA LEU A 25 0.93 8.35 0.14
C LEU A 25 2.26 7.68 -0.24
N VAL A 26 2.41 7.34 -1.51
CA VAL A 26 3.58 6.62 -2.03
C VAL A 26 4.51 7.60 -2.73
N ARG A 27 5.68 7.86 -2.15
CA ARG A 27 6.71 8.71 -2.74
C ARG A 27 7.51 7.89 -3.75
N LEU A 28 7.67 8.44 -4.96
CA LEU A 28 8.46 7.86 -6.03
C LEU A 28 9.95 8.16 -5.83
N ASP A 29 10.79 7.20 -6.18
CA ASP A 29 12.23 7.41 -6.30
C ASP A 29 12.53 8.48 -7.36
N PRO A 30 13.60 9.29 -7.20
CA PRO A 30 13.88 10.41 -8.10
C PRO A 30 13.92 10.04 -9.59
N ASP A 31 14.44 8.84 -9.92
CA ASP A 31 14.56 8.30 -11.27
C ASP A 31 13.24 7.73 -11.83
N GLU A 32 12.24 7.48 -10.97
CA GLU A 32 10.90 7.00 -11.37
C GLU A 32 9.87 8.14 -11.49
N ARG A 33 10.27 9.40 -11.29
CA ARG A 33 9.38 10.56 -11.42
C ARG A 33 9.28 11.04 -12.85
N GLU A 34 8.07 11.34 -13.29
CA GLU A 34 7.86 11.95 -14.61
C GLU A 34 8.44 13.37 -14.63
N PRO A 35 9.21 13.74 -15.67
CA PRO A 35 9.70 15.10 -15.83
C PRO A 35 8.52 16.08 -15.92
N SER A 36 8.66 17.23 -15.29
CA SER A 36 7.63 18.29 -15.39
C SER A 36 7.45 18.68 -16.87
N ALA A 37 6.23 18.57 -17.38
CA ALA A 37 5.89 18.96 -18.75
C ALA A 37 6.00 20.48 -18.98
N GLU A 38 6.04 21.26 -17.89
CA GLU A 38 6.07 22.72 -17.91
C GLU A 38 7.34 23.24 -17.22
N THR A 39 8.01 24.21 -17.87
CA THR A 39 9.16 24.92 -17.30
C THR A 39 8.73 25.69 -16.06
N GLY A 40 9.24 25.31 -14.89
CA GLY A 40 8.96 25.98 -13.62
C GLY A 40 8.02 25.24 -12.67
N THR A 41 7.41 24.13 -13.10
CA THR A 41 6.55 23.30 -12.23
C THR A 41 7.38 22.24 -11.51
N THR A 42 7.05 21.97 -10.25
CA THR A 42 7.74 20.95 -9.46
C THR A 42 7.42 19.55 -10.00
N VAL A 43 8.46 18.73 -10.14
CA VAL A 43 8.31 17.32 -10.50
C VAL A 43 7.41 16.62 -9.48
N LYS A 44 6.34 15.97 -9.95
CA LYS A 44 5.46 15.19 -9.09
C LYS A 44 6.24 14.04 -8.46
N GLY A 45 6.34 14.06 -7.13
CA GLY A 45 7.12 13.09 -6.37
C GLY A 45 6.35 11.89 -5.84
N PHE A 46 5.06 11.76 -6.16
CA PHE A 46 4.18 10.76 -5.58
C PHE A 46 3.33 10.08 -6.66
N VAL A 47 2.89 8.86 -6.39
CA VAL A 47 1.89 8.16 -7.21
C VAL A 47 0.57 8.93 -7.16
N ASP A 48 0.03 9.28 -8.33
CA ASP A 48 -1.23 10.00 -8.43
C ASP A 48 -2.42 9.19 -7.85
N LYS A 49 -3.38 9.92 -7.28
CA LYS A 49 -4.61 9.38 -6.69
C LYS A 49 -5.83 9.86 -7.46
N THR A 50 -6.89 9.05 -7.46
CA THR A 50 -8.23 9.49 -7.86
C THR A 50 -8.80 10.46 -6.83
N ALA A 51 -9.95 11.06 -7.13
CA ALA A 51 -10.68 11.92 -6.19
C ALA A 51 -11.04 11.21 -4.86
N ASP A 52 -11.23 9.89 -4.90
CA ASP A 52 -11.51 9.06 -3.71
C ASP A 52 -10.25 8.69 -2.90
N GLY A 53 -9.07 9.20 -3.29
CA GLY A 53 -7.82 8.96 -2.59
C GLY A 53 -7.22 7.56 -2.80
N ILE A 54 -7.65 6.83 -3.83
CA ILE A 54 -7.06 5.54 -4.21
C ILE A 54 -6.10 5.71 -5.38
N CYS A 55 -5.07 4.87 -5.45
CA CYS A 55 -4.09 4.86 -6.54
C CYS A 55 -4.80 4.80 -7.90
N LEU A 56 -4.40 5.65 -8.84
CA LEU A 56 -4.98 5.69 -10.20
C LEU A 56 -4.84 4.37 -10.96
N HIS A 57 -3.88 3.53 -10.57
CA HIS A 57 -3.67 2.20 -11.16
C HIS A 57 -4.44 1.07 -10.47
N PHE A 58 -5.25 1.37 -9.45
CA PHE A 58 -6.13 0.38 -8.83
C PHE A 58 -7.28 0.04 -9.77
N ASP A 59 -7.56 -1.25 -9.90
CA ASP A 59 -8.71 -1.74 -10.63
C ASP A 59 -9.86 -2.12 -9.68
N PRO A 60 -10.99 -1.40 -9.67
CA PRO A 60 -12.08 -1.66 -8.74
C PRO A 60 -12.81 -2.98 -9.01
N GLU A 61 -12.80 -3.47 -10.25
CA GLU A 61 -13.49 -4.71 -10.63
C GLU A 61 -12.74 -5.95 -10.12
N THR A 62 -11.42 -5.99 -10.32
CA THR A 62 -10.59 -7.13 -9.95
C THR A 62 -9.92 -6.98 -8.58
N SER A 63 -9.91 -5.77 -8.02
CA SER A 63 -9.09 -5.40 -6.86
C SER A 63 -7.58 -5.64 -7.05
N LEU A 64 -7.10 -5.60 -8.29
CA LEU A 64 -5.69 -5.75 -8.67
C LEU A 64 -5.08 -4.42 -9.13
N CYS A 65 -3.75 -4.42 -9.28
CA CYS A 65 -3.05 -3.28 -9.88
C CYS A 65 -2.95 -3.46 -11.39
N ARG A 66 -3.42 -2.47 -12.16
CA ARG A 66 -3.37 -2.49 -13.64
C ARG A 66 -1.96 -2.46 -14.21
N ILE A 67 -0.98 -1.99 -13.43
CA ILE A 67 0.42 -1.90 -13.85
C ILE A 67 1.31 -2.86 -13.06
N TRP A 68 0.82 -4.04 -12.68
CA TRP A 68 1.50 -4.96 -11.74
C TRP A 68 3.00 -5.16 -12.01
N GLU A 69 3.37 -5.42 -13.27
CA GLU A 69 4.75 -5.63 -13.73
C GLU A 69 5.58 -4.34 -13.76
N ARG A 70 4.93 -3.19 -13.92
CA ARG A 70 5.55 -1.85 -14.02
C ARG A 70 5.39 -1.02 -12.74
N ARG A 71 4.99 -1.64 -11.62
CA ARG A 71 4.82 -0.93 -10.34
C ARG A 71 6.12 -0.20 -9.97
N PRO A 72 6.05 1.00 -9.37
CA PRO A 72 7.22 1.68 -8.84
C PRO A 72 8.01 0.81 -7.87
N ARG A 73 9.31 1.07 -7.72
CA ARG A 73 10.22 0.29 -6.86
C ARG A 73 9.70 0.19 -5.43
N VAL A 74 9.31 1.32 -4.85
CA VAL A 74 8.68 1.38 -3.53
C VAL A 74 7.45 0.46 -3.40
N CYS A 75 6.64 0.28 -4.44
CA CYS A 75 5.47 -0.61 -4.43
C CYS A 75 5.85 -2.09 -4.58
N ARG A 76 6.99 -2.41 -5.20
CA ARG A 76 7.50 -3.78 -5.36
C ARG A 76 8.17 -4.27 -4.09
N GLU A 77 8.90 -3.39 -3.41
CA GLU A 77 9.68 -3.69 -2.21
C GLU A 77 8.86 -3.61 -0.92
N TYR A 78 7.64 -3.06 -0.98
CA TYR A 78 6.78 -2.88 0.20
C TYR A 78 6.34 -4.22 0.81
N ASP A 79 6.74 -4.46 2.06
CA ASP A 79 6.22 -5.53 2.92
C ASP A 79 5.23 -4.95 3.94
N CYS A 80 3.95 -5.32 3.83
CA CYS A 80 2.90 -4.83 4.71
C CYS A 80 2.93 -5.42 6.12
N ASN A 81 3.67 -6.50 6.37
CA ASN A 81 3.68 -7.19 7.67
C ASN A 81 4.35 -6.39 8.80
N GLY A 82 5.17 -5.40 8.45
CA GLY A 82 5.75 -4.46 9.40
C GLY A 82 4.87 -3.23 9.67
N ASP A 83 3.79 -3.06 8.90
CA ASP A 83 2.98 -1.85 8.94
C ASP A 83 1.89 -1.95 10.02
N PHE A 84 1.95 -1.05 11.00
CA PHE A 84 0.92 -0.96 12.05
C PHE A 84 -0.46 -0.63 11.47
N LEU A 85 -0.52 0.16 10.40
CA LEU A 85 -1.79 0.51 9.77
C LEU A 85 -2.49 -0.69 9.15
N LEU A 86 -1.74 -1.68 8.64
CA LEU A 86 -2.34 -2.95 8.21
C LEU A 86 -3.10 -3.59 9.39
N GLN A 87 -2.51 -3.57 10.58
CA GLN A 87 -3.08 -4.25 11.75
C GLN A 87 -4.39 -3.62 12.20
N VAL A 88 -4.51 -2.30 12.08
CA VAL A 88 -5.76 -1.57 12.31
C VAL A 88 -6.76 -1.91 11.20
N VAL A 89 -6.34 -1.91 9.94
CA VAL A 89 -7.22 -2.26 8.80
C VAL A 89 -7.79 -3.67 8.92
N LEU A 90 -6.99 -4.66 9.31
CA LEU A 90 -7.43 -6.04 9.43
C LEU A 90 -8.42 -6.25 10.60
N ARG A 91 -8.41 -5.38 11.62
CA ARG A 91 -9.26 -5.51 12.81
C ARG A 91 -10.51 -4.65 12.75
N GLU A 92 -10.39 -3.42 12.24
CA GLU A 92 -11.45 -2.42 12.24
C GLU A 92 -12.03 -2.19 10.84
N GLY A 93 -11.39 -2.72 9.80
CA GLY A 93 -11.71 -2.45 8.41
C GLY A 93 -11.09 -1.15 7.90
N PHE A 94 -11.39 -0.83 6.64
CA PHE A 94 -10.93 0.40 5.99
C PHE A 94 -12.09 1.14 5.33
N THR A 95 -12.21 2.44 5.64
CA THR A 95 -13.17 3.36 5.02
C THR A 95 -12.45 4.53 4.35
N SER A 96 -11.58 5.23 5.08
CA SER A 96 -10.76 6.33 4.55
C SER A 96 -9.44 6.46 5.32
N ILE A 97 -8.45 7.14 4.73
CA ILE A 97 -7.16 7.40 5.41
C ILE A 97 -7.34 8.21 6.68
N ALA A 98 -8.26 9.18 6.69
CA ALA A 98 -8.55 9.97 7.89
C ALA A 98 -9.17 9.13 9.01
N ALA A 99 -10.09 8.21 8.68
CA ALA A 99 -10.66 7.29 9.66
C ALA A 99 -9.61 6.33 10.20
N LEU A 100 -8.77 5.78 9.32
CA LEU A 100 -7.67 4.89 9.68
C LEU A 100 -6.67 5.59 10.61
N ALA A 101 -6.28 6.83 10.33
CA ALA A 101 -5.37 7.59 11.18
C ALA A 101 -5.95 7.84 12.58
N LYS A 102 -7.25 8.14 12.68
CA LYS A 102 -7.94 8.32 13.97
C LYS A 102 -8.02 7.03 14.77
N ALA A 103 -8.31 5.91 14.12
CA ALA A 103 -8.31 4.58 14.75
C ALA A 103 -6.90 4.20 15.23
N ALA A 104 -5.90 4.35 14.36
CA ALA A 104 -4.51 4.05 14.68
C ALA A 104 -3.97 4.86 15.86
N ALA A 105 -4.36 6.13 15.99
CA ALA A 105 -3.95 6.97 17.11
C ALA A 105 -4.50 6.52 18.48
N ARG A 106 -5.55 5.68 18.49
CA ARG A 106 -6.19 5.16 19.71
C ARG A 106 -5.90 3.68 19.93
N ALA A 107 -5.46 2.98 18.89
CA ALA A 107 -5.21 1.56 18.92
C ALA A 107 -3.90 1.24 19.66
N TYR A 108 -3.96 0.22 20.51
CA TYR A 108 -2.78 -0.47 21.02
C TYR A 108 -2.83 -1.92 20.53
N ILE A 109 -1.91 -2.28 19.65
CA ILE A 109 -1.81 -3.63 19.08
C ILE A 109 -0.37 -4.11 19.32
N PRO A 110 -0.15 -5.05 20.26
CA PRO A 110 1.17 -5.61 20.50
C PRO A 110 1.71 -6.33 19.25
N ARG A 111 3.01 -6.18 18.97
CA ARG A 111 3.65 -6.71 17.74
C ARG A 111 3.55 -8.22 17.62
N GLU A 112 3.59 -8.92 18.75
CA GLU A 112 3.42 -10.37 18.87
C GLU A 112 2.02 -10.84 18.43
N THR A 113 1.03 -9.94 18.40
CA THR A 113 -0.33 -10.24 17.95
C THR A 113 -0.57 -9.86 16.48
N PHE A 114 0.46 -9.39 15.76
CA PHE A 114 0.28 -8.96 14.38
C PHE A 114 -0.20 -10.12 13.50
N ILE A 115 -1.28 -9.89 12.77
CA ILE A 115 -1.75 -10.80 11.74
C ILE A 115 -0.78 -10.67 10.57
N ARG A 116 -0.19 -11.80 10.15
CA ARG A 116 0.81 -11.85 9.08
C ARG A 116 0.15 -12.32 7.80
N VAL A 117 0.39 -11.57 6.73
CA VAL A 117 0.13 -12.02 5.36
C VAL A 117 1.28 -12.93 4.94
N PRO A 118 1.02 -14.14 4.43
CA PRO A 118 2.07 -15.06 4.01
C PRO A 118 2.91 -14.47 2.87
N HIS A 119 4.16 -14.90 2.76
CA HIS A 119 4.97 -14.63 1.58
C HIS A 119 4.76 -15.76 0.55
N ARG A 120 4.93 -15.46 -0.75
CA ARG A 120 4.65 -16.44 -1.82
C ARG A 120 5.57 -17.67 -1.82
N SER A 121 6.67 -17.65 -1.07
CA SER A 121 7.55 -18.81 -0.86
C SER A 121 7.08 -19.75 0.25
N ASP A 122 6.08 -19.33 1.05
CA ASP A 122 5.58 -20.08 2.20
C ASP A 122 4.40 -21.00 1.80
N THR A 123 4.11 -21.12 0.50
CA THR A 123 3.05 -21.93 -0.11
C THR A 123 3.67 -22.99 -1.00
#